data_AF-A0A7V9P8H6-F1
#
_entry.id   AF-A0A7V9P8H6-F1
#
_cell.length_a   1.000
_cell.length_b   1.000
_cell.length_c   1.000
_cell.angle_alpha   90.00
_cell.angle_beta   90.00
_cell.angle_gamma   90.00
#
_symmetry.space_group_name_H-M   'P 1'
#
loop_
_entity.id
_entity.type
_entity.pdbx_description
1 polymer ?
#
loop_
_entity_poly.entity_id
_entity_poly.type
_entity_poly.pdbx_seq_one_letter_code
_entity_poly.pdbx_strand_id
1 'polypeptide(L)'
;MLKTQLVKTFLFLVIFVISAASICAWDDTGHKLTAYIAWEQMTPQARAAAAKILLSAPEDSDLSVFYMQDSRSAATRERELFMIASTWSDIVRNKDFKNRYAKYHHGTWHYLDTFWRESKGKVEIVTDLKSDEENAVERLFAFDKMLRDASVSDADKAIALAWVLHLGGDIHQPLHASARVTKFDPKGDQGGNLFMLSPKGATGNDRVSLHWYWDSIVGRNIPRVNDACDSDYLPAIAQQMTKKYPSSRMRNRLQIGQFDGWQQEGFQIASTKLYPASLKFGEMPSENYKKMAFEIAQEQIALAGYRLGEMLNQIFGGGQTTIAGQLRKYEIDSTKQAKESSSVIGQGENDKWIWFKIKATLAKTSDFRDATIVIDVENNVVTLRGTVAKTQQMVKALQVVNEIEGIKQVKNLLKVLPRIAKN
;
A
#
# COMPACT_ATOMS: atom_id res chain seq x y z
N MET A 1 -52.10 -29.79 -47.82
CA MET A 1 -50.80 -29.68 -48.50
C MET A 1 -49.97 -28.62 -47.80
N LEU A 2 -48.71 -28.95 -47.49
CA LEU A 2 -47.74 -28.21 -46.69
C LEU A 2 -47.64 -26.71 -47.02
N LYS A 3 -47.39 -25.88 -46.01
CA LYS A 3 -46.27 -24.91 -46.04
C LYS A 3 -45.84 -24.50 -44.63
N THR A 4 -44.65 -24.98 -44.30
CA THR A 4 -43.72 -24.70 -43.22
C THR A 4 -43.57 -23.20 -42.89
N GLN A 5 -43.73 -22.83 -41.61
CA GLN A 5 -43.12 -21.62 -41.04
C GLN A 5 -41.85 -22.02 -40.32
N LEU A 6 -40.69 -21.74 -40.94
CA LEU A 6 -39.40 -21.73 -40.25
C LEU A 6 -39.30 -20.44 -39.44
N VAL A 7 -39.33 -20.57 -38.11
CA VAL A 7 -38.91 -19.53 -37.18
C VAL A 7 -37.40 -19.38 -37.30
N LYS A 8 -36.94 -18.25 -37.85
CA LYS A 8 -35.53 -17.84 -37.77
C LYS A 8 -35.31 -17.23 -36.38
N THR A 9 -34.78 -18.03 -35.45
CA THR A 9 -34.28 -17.55 -34.17
C THR A 9 -33.01 -16.74 -34.42
N PHE A 10 -33.10 -15.41 -34.35
CA PHE A 10 -31.92 -14.55 -34.29
C PHE A 10 -31.41 -14.53 -32.85
N LEU A 11 -30.33 -15.29 -32.60
CA LEU A 11 -29.58 -15.23 -31.36
C LEU A 11 -28.75 -13.94 -31.36
N PHE A 12 -29.27 -12.85 -30.79
CA PHE A 12 -28.46 -11.66 -30.53
C PHE A 12 -27.62 -11.91 -29.28
N LEU A 13 -26.38 -12.38 -29.49
CA LEU A 13 -25.35 -12.36 -28.47
C LEU A 13 -24.89 -10.90 -28.31
N VAL A 14 -25.51 -10.16 -27.40
CA VAL A 14 -25.04 -8.82 -27.03
C VAL A 14 -23.86 -9.00 -26.09
N ILE A 15 -22.64 -9.05 -26.66
CA ILE A 15 -21.41 -8.89 -25.90
C ILE A 15 -21.33 -7.40 -25.53
N PHE A 16 -21.77 -7.07 -24.32
CA PHE A 16 -21.50 -5.77 -23.73
C PHE A 16 -20.05 -5.77 -23.23
N VAL A 17 -19.12 -5.37 -24.09
CA VAL A 17 -17.81 -4.87 -23.64
C VAL A 17 -18.03 -3.46 -23.13
N ILE A 18 -18.39 -3.33 -21.86
CA ILE A 18 -18.32 -2.05 -21.17
C ILE A 18 -16.93 -1.98 -20.56
N SER A 19 -16.05 -1.25 -21.23
CA SER A 19 -14.83 -0.73 -20.59
C SER A 19 -15.26 0.29 -19.53
N ALA A 20 -15.55 -0.19 -18.32
CA ALA A 20 -15.58 0.69 -17.17
C ALA A 20 -14.13 1.10 -16.92
N ALA A 21 -13.81 2.38 -17.16
CA ALA A 21 -12.56 2.96 -16.72
C ALA A 21 -12.60 3.00 -15.19
N SER A 22 -12.17 1.89 -14.56
CA SER A 22 -11.96 1.83 -13.14
C SER A 22 -10.79 2.74 -12.80
N ILE A 23 -11.04 3.68 -11.90
CA ILE A 23 -10.02 4.50 -11.25
C ILE A 23 -9.30 3.56 -10.27
N CYS A 24 -8.47 2.68 -10.80
CA CYS A 24 -7.69 1.70 -10.05
C CYS A 24 -6.44 2.36 -9.48
N ALA A 25 -5.83 1.71 -8.50
CA ALA A 25 -4.43 1.91 -8.19
C ALA A 25 -3.55 1.44 -9.36
N TRP A 26 -2.35 0.86 -9.17
CA TRP A 26 -1.74 0.09 -10.26
C TRP A 26 -2.84 -0.63 -11.04
N ASP A 27 -2.89 -0.48 -12.36
CA ASP A 27 -3.99 -1.11 -13.07
C ASP A 27 -3.90 -2.64 -12.90
N ASP A 28 -4.90 -3.35 -13.42
CA ASP A 28 -4.95 -4.81 -13.38
C ASP A 28 -3.60 -5.47 -13.76
N THR A 29 -2.83 -4.87 -14.68
CA THR A 29 -1.51 -5.37 -15.09
C THR A 29 -0.46 -5.21 -13.99
N GLY A 30 -0.37 -4.05 -13.34
CA GLY A 30 0.60 -3.80 -12.27
C GLY A 30 0.38 -4.68 -11.03
N HIS A 31 -0.87 -4.86 -10.62
CA HIS A 31 -1.23 -5.76 -9.52
C HIS A 31 -0.93 -7.22 -9.82
N LYS A 32 -1.27 -7.70 -11.03
CA LYS A 32 -1.00 -9.08 -11.42
C LYS A 32 0.49 -9.35 -11.60
N LEU A 33 1.28 -8.37 -12.06
CA LEU A 33 2.75 -8.49 -12.09
C LEU A 33 3.35 -8.59 -10.69
N THR A 34 2.88 -7.73 -9.77
CA THR A 34 3.29 -7.77 -8.36
C THR A 34 3.00 -9.15 -7.75
N ALA A 35 1.78 -9.66 -7.95
CA ALA A 35 1.37 -10.98 -7.47
C ALA A 35 2.12 -12.13 -8.15
N TYR A 36 2.37 -12.05 -9.46
CA TYR A 36 3.17 -13.04 -10.17
C TYR A 36 4.60 -13.11 -9.62
N ILE A 37 5.26 -11.96 -9.43
CA ILE A 37 6.61 -11.91 -8.85
C ILE A 37 6.60 -12.48 -7.42
N ALA A 38 5.60 -12.13 -6.61
CA ALA A 38 5.43 -12.67 -5.26
C ALA A 38 5.28 -14.19 -5.28
N TRP A 39 4.39 -14.72 -6.13
CA TRP A 39 4.21 -16.16 -6.32
C TRP A 39 5.52 -16.84 -6.65
N GLU A 40 6.29 -16.31 -7.60
CA GLU A 40 7.59 -16.86 -8.00
C GLU A 40 8.64 -16.86 -6.87
N GLN A 41 8.55 -15.95 -5.88
CA GLN A 41 9.39 -16.00 -4.68
C GLN A 41 8.89 -16.96 -3.59
N MET A 42 7.61 -17.31 -3.60
CA MET A 42 7.03 -18.16 -2.55
C MET A 42 7.51 -19.61 -2.65
N THR A 43 7.70 -20.22 -1.48
CA THR A 43 7.95 -21.66 -1.35
C THR A 43 6.73 -22.46 -1.81
N PRO A 44 6.89 -23.73 -2.26
CA PRO A 44 5.75 -24.57 -2.62
C PRO A 44 4.71 -24.71 -1.50
N GLN A 45 5.15 -24.78 -0.25
CA GLN A 45 4.25 -24.83 0.92
C GLN A 45 3.43 -23.54 1.07
N ALA A 46 4.08 -22.37 0.98
CA ALA A 46 3.38 -21.10 1.07
C ALA A 46 2.37 -20.91 -0.08
N ARG A 47 2.73 -21.33 -1.30
CA ARG A 47 1.83 -21.31 -2.48
C ARG A 47 0.59 -22.18 -2.24
N ALA A 48 0.77 -23.42 -1.81
CA ALA A 48 -0.33 -24.33 -1.54
C ALA A 48 -1.26 -23.82 -0.44
N ALA A 49 -0.69 -23.26 0.64
CA ALA A 49 -1.48 -22.66 1.72
C ALA A 49 -2.25 -21.42 1.26
N ALA A 50 -1.61 -20.50 0.54
CA ALA A 50 -2.27 -19.32 -0.01
C ALA A 50 -3.42 -19.70 -0.96
N ALA A 51 -3.20 -20.64 -1.87
CA ALA A 51 -4.24 -21.13 -2.77
C ALA A 51 -5.43 -21.75 -2.01
N LYS A 52 -5.16 -22.59 -1.00
CA LYS A 52 -6.20 -23.17 -0.15
C LYS A 52 -7.03 -22.10 0.57
N ILE A 53 -6.37 -21.08 1.13
CA ILE A 53 -7.03 -19.96 1.80
C ILE A 53 -7.93 -19.22 0.81
N LEU A 54 -7.43 -18.82 -0.37
CA LEU A 54 -8.23 -18.12 -1.38
C LEU A 54 -9.45 -18.92 -1.84
N LEU A 55 -9.31 -20.25 -1.96
CA LEU A 55 -10.43 -21.15 -2.30
C LEU A 55 -11.48 -21.29 -1.18
N SER A 56 -11.16 -20.86 0.04
CA SER A 56 -12.07 -20.88 1.18
C SER A 56 -12.88 -19.59 1.31
N ALA A 57 -12.75 -18.66 0.36
CA ALA A 57 -13.45 -17.38 0.39
C ALA A 57 -14.98 -17.55 0.45
N PRO A 58 -15.68 -16.67 1.17
CA PRO A 58 -17.15 -16.62 1.16
C PRO A 58 -17.70 -16.53 -0.27
N GLU A 59 -18.79 -17.24 -0.55
CA GLU A 59 -19.44 -17.25 -1.89
C GLU A 59 -19.83 -15.84 -2.34
N ASP A 60 -20.32 -15.00 -1.42
CA ASP A 60 -20.72 -13.61 -1.71
C ASP A 60 -19.55 -12.67 -2.08
N SER A 61 -18.31 -13.13 -1.92
CA SER A 61 -17.10 -12.41 -2.34
C SER A 61 -16.77 -12.64 -3.82
N ASP A 62 -17.28 -13.69 -4.44
CA ASP A 62 -16.89 -14.22 -5.76
C ASP A 62 -15.40 -14.53 -5.95
N LEU A 63 -14.55 -14.48 -4.92
CA LEU A 63 -13.11 -14.69 -5.12
C LEU A 63 -12.80 -16.08 -5.71
N SER A 64 -13.54 -17.10 -5.28
CA SER A 64 -13.37 -18.49 -5.73
C SER A 64 -13.87 -18.74 -7.15
N VAL A 65 -14.74 -17.87 -7.72
CA VAL A 65 -15.24 -18.05 -9.10
C VAL A 65 -14.13 -17.84 -10.14
N PHE A 66 -13.06 -17.15 -9.76
CA PHE A 66 -11.89 -16.94 -10.60
C PHE A 66 -10.98 -18.18 -10.70
N TYR A 67 -11.25 -19.24 -9.92
CA TYR A 67 -10.58 -20.52 -10.08
C TYR A 67 -11.22 -21.31 -11.24
N MET A 68 -10.64 -21.17 -12.44
CA MET A 68 -11.19 -21.78 -13.67
C MET A 68 -11.09 -23.32 -13.63
N GLN A 69 -12.20 -24.05 -13.72
CA GLN A 69 -12.18 -25.52 -13.80
C GLN A 69 -11.92 -26.00 -15.24
N ASP A 70 -10.66 -25.96 -15.68
CA ASP A 70 -10.25 -26.36 -17.03
C ASP A 70 -9.09 -27.38 -17.05
N SER A 71 -8.58 -27.70 -18.25
CA SER A 71 -7.56 -28.75 -18.47
C SER A 71 -6.13 -28.39 -18.05
N ARG A 72 -5.87 -27.16 -17.59
CA ARG A 72 -4.51 -26.73 -17.18
C ARG A 72 -4.07 -27.45 -15.90
N SER A 73 -2.81 -27.25 -15.49
CA SER A 73 -2.34 -27.82 -14.23
C SER A 73 -2.95 -27.09 -13.03
N ALA A 74 -3.11 -27.77 -11.89
CA ALA A 74 -3.56 -27.14 -10.64
C ALA A 74 -2.65 -25.96 -10.27
N ALA A 75 -1.33 -26.13 -10.36
CA ALA A 75 -0.36 -25.08 -10.07
C ALA A 75 -0.53 -23.83 -10.97
N THR A 76 -0.90 -24.03 -12.25
CA THR A 76 -1.20 -22.92 -13.17
C THR A 76 -2.44 -22.16 -12.70
N ARG A 77 -3.52 -22.87 -12.41
CA ARG A 77 -4.79 -22.26 -11.96
C ARG A 77 -4.66 -21.57 -10.62
N GLU A 78 -3.92 -22.15 -9.69
CA GLU A 78 -3.66 -21.57 -8.37
C GLU A 78 -2.87 -20.26 -8.48
N ARG A 79 -1.85 -20.22 -9.34
CA ARG A 79 -1.12 -18.98 -9.63
C ARG A 79 -2.02 -17.91 -10.23
N GLU A 80 -2.87 -18.29 -11.18
CA GLU A 80 -3.79 -17.34 -11.82
C GLU A 80 -4.86 -16.82 -10.85
N LEU A 81 -5.42 -17.69 -9.99
CA LEU A 81 -6.30 -17.27 -8.90
C LEU A 81 -5.58 -16.28 -7.98
N PHE A 82 -4.33 -16.57 -7.60
CA PHE A 82 -3.52 -15.68 -6.77
C PHE A 82 -3.26 -14.33 -7.44
N MET A 83 -3.03 -14.31 -8.75
CA MET A 83 -2.88 -13.08 -9.53
C MET A 83 -4.19 -12.30 -9.63
N ILE A 84 -5.33 -12.95 -9.87
CA ILE A 84 -6.63 -12.27 -9.93
C ILE A 84 -7.05 -11.76 -8.54
N ALA A 85 -6.72 -12.50 -7.48
CA ALA A 85 -6.99 -12.07 -6.11
C ALA A 85 -6.32 -10.72 -5.77
N SER A 86 -5.19 -10.37 -6.41
CA SER A 86 -4.57 -9.06 -6.23
C SER A 86 -5.32 -7.90 -6.89
N THR A 87 -6.33 -8.17 -7.72
CA THR A 87 -7.19 -7.14 -8.34
C THR A 87 -8.62 -7.16 -7.80
N TRP A 88 -8.94 -8.13 -6.93
CA TRP A 88 -10.27 -8.32 -6.38
C TRP A 88 -10.82 -7.08 -5.65
N SER A 89 -10.00 -6.36 -4.89
CA SER A 89 -10.41 -5.14 -4.19
C SER A 89 -10.92 -4.03 -5.11
N ASP A 90 -10.47 -4.01 -6.37
CA ASP A 90 -11.01 -3.12 -7.40
C ASP A 90 -12.22 -3.71 -8.11
N ILE A 91 -12.28 -5.03 -8.28
CA ILE A 91 -13.45 -5.73 -8.85
C ILE A 91 -14.70 -5.48 -7.98
N VAL A 92 -14.56 -5.52 -6.65
CA VAL A 92 -15.69 -5.32 -5.73
C VAL A 92 -16.24 -3.89 -5.72
N ARG A 93 -15.60 -2.94 -6.43
CA ARG A 93 -16.09 -1.57 -6.63
C ARG A 93 -17.31 -1.50 -7.55
N ASN A 94 -17.61 -2.58 -8.30
CA ASN A 94 -18.76 -2.61 -9.19
C ASN A 94 -20.09 -2.57 -8.41
N LYS A 95 -20.81 -1.45 -8.55
CA LYS A 95 -22.07 -1.17 -7.84
C LYS A 95 -23.25 -2.02 -8.33
N ASP A 96 -23.12 -2.70 -9.48
CA ASP A 96 -24.14 -3.63 -9.96
C ASP A 96 -24.30 -4.83 -9.00
N PHE A 97 -23.21 -5.21 -8.31
CA PHE A 97 -23.20 -6.27 -7.29
C PHE A 97 -23.38 -5.71 -5.88
N LYS A 98 -24.58 -5.19 -5.58
CA LYS A 98 -24.89 -4.43 -4.35
C LYS A 98 -24.39 -5.06 -3.04
N ASN A 99 -24.60 -6.37 -2.85
CA ASN A 99 -24.20 -7.05 -1.61
C ASN A 99 -22.67 -7.11 -1.49
N ARG A 100 -21.98 -7.46 -2.58
CA ARG A 100 -20.52 -7.52 -2.63
C ARG A 100 -19.92 -6.13 -2.43
N TYR A 101 -20.46 -5.13 -3.13
CA TYR A 101 -20.05 -3.74 -2.99
C TYR A 101 -20.19 -3.28 -1.55
N ALA A 102 -21.39 -3.41 -0.96
CA ALA A 102 -21.64 -2.92 0.40
C ALA A 102 -20.77 -3.60 1.47
N LYS A 103 -20.39 -4.88 1.26
CA LYS A 103 -19.65 -5.67 2.24
C LYS A 103 -18.13 -5.56 2.09
N TYR A 104 -17.63 -5.49 0.86
CA TYR A 104 -16.21 -5.67 0.58
C TYR A 104 -15.53 -4.47 -0.04
N HIS A 105 -16.26 -3.48 -0.55
CA HIS A 105 -15.65 -2.27 -1.09
C HIS A 105 -15.28 -1.29 0.02
N HIS A 106 -14.00 -0.92 0.08
CA HIS A 106 -13.49 0.09 1.00
C HIS A 106 -12.56 1.07 0.27
N GLY A 107 -13.10 2.21 -0.15
CA GLY A 107 -12.36 3.16 -1.00
C GLY A 107 -11.12 3.79 -0.36
N THR A 108 -11.15 4.11 0.93
CA THR A 108 -10.02 4.76 1.64
C THR A 108 -8.87 3.80 1.93
N TRP A 109 -9.12 2.48 1.89
CA TRP A 109 -8.09 1.49 2.23
C TRP A 109 -6.98 1.42 1.19
N HIS A 110 -7.17 1.97 -0.01
CA HIS A 110 -6.21 1.85 -1.12
C HIS A 110 -5.02 2.81 -1.03
N TYR A 111 -5.01 3.77 -0.10
CA TYR A 111 -3.95 4.76 -0.03
C TYR A 111 -3.66 5.16 1.42
N LEU A 112 -2.53 5.83 1.62
CA LEU A 112 -2.29 6.64 2.80
C LEU A 112 -1.54 7.90 2.35
N ASP A 113 -2.27 9.00 2.27
CA ASP A 113 -1.70 10.27 1.83
C ASP A 113 -0.81 10.90 2.90
N THR A 114 0.44 11.18 2.53
CA THR A 114 1.23 12.21 3.19
C THR A 114 0.97 13.54 2.48
N PHE A 115 0.34 14.49 3.17
CA PHE A 115 0.11 15.83 2.62
C PHE A 115 1.39 16.65 2.62
N TRP A 116 1.71 17.28 1.48
CA TRP A 116 2.94 18.03 1.34
C TRP A 116 2.78 19.21 0.38
N ARG A 117 3.66 20.20 0.46
CA ARG A 117 3.76 21.30 -0.50
C ARG A 117 5.21 21.55 -0.85
N GLU A 118 5.42 22.18 -2.00
CA GLU A 118 6.73 22.67 -2.39
C GLU A 118 6.87 24.15 -2.03
N SER A 119 7.93 24.49 -1.31
CA SER A 119 8.25 25.85 -0.89
C SER A 119 9.73 26.10 -1.14
N LYS A 120 10.03 27.04 -2.06
CA LYS A 120 11.41 27.40 -2.46
C LYS A 120 12.26 26.18 -2.86
N GLY A 121 11.68 25.25 -3.62
CA GLY A 121 12.37 24.03 -4.09
C GLY A 121 12.56 22.95 -3.01
N LYS A 122 11.87 23.05 -1.88
CA LYS A 122 11.91 22.06 -0.79
C LYS A 122 10.52 21.48 -0.53
N VAL A 123 10.49 20.19 -0.18
CA VAL A 123 9.30 19.48 0.27
C VAL A 123 9.04 19.86 1.74
N GLU A 124 7.84 20.37 2.01
CA GLU A 124 7.35 20.66 3.36
C GLU A 124 6.10 19.82 3.64
N ILE A 125 6.08 19.11 4.76
CA ILE A 125 4.91 18.32 5.18
C ILE A 125 3.82 19.26 5.72
N VAL A 126 2.60 19.02 5.28
CA VAL A 126 1.39 19.76 5.70
C VAL A 126 0.72 18.92 6.79
N THR A 127 0.59 19.49 8.00
CA THR A 127 0.18 18.75 9.22
C THR A 127 -1.21 19.11 9.72
N ASP A 128 -1.82 20.16 9.15
CA ASP A 128 -3.18 20.60 9.41
C ASP A 128 -4.23 19.82 8.61
N LEU A 129 -3.81 19.06 7.58
CA LEU A 129 -4.63 18.09 6.88
C LEU A 129 -4.42 16.71 7.51
N LYS A 130 -5.53 16.02 7.79
CA LYS A 130 -5.52 14.67 8.36
C LYS A 130 -5.80 13.64 7.27
N SER A 131 -5.04 12.56 7.28
CA SER A 131 -5.29 11.37 6.48
C SER A 131 -6.42 10.54 7.09
N ASP A 132 -7.02 9.65 6.30
CA ASP A 132 -8.07 8.75 6.76
C ASP A 132 -7.56 7.78 7.84
N GLU A 133 -8.41 7.51 8.84
CA GLU A 133 -8.09 6.59 9.94
C GLU A 133 -7.95 5.15 9.43
N GLU A 134 -8.88 4.71 8.57
CA GLU A 134 -8.78 3.46 7.84
C GLU A 134 -8.11 3.70 6.48
N ASN A 135 -6.87 3.21 6.36
CA ASN A 135 -5.98 3.46 5.23
C ASN A 135 -5.14 2.21 4.91
N ALA A 136 -4.38 2.25 3.82
CA ALA A 136 -3.62 1.10 3.34
C ALA A 136 -2.64 0.52 4.37
N VAL A 137 -1.91 1.37 5.08
CA VAL A 137 -0.88 0.94 6.04
C VAL A 137 -1.53 0.29 7.26
N GLU A 138 -2.55 0.92 7.82
CA GLU A 138 -3.26 0.40 8.98
C GLU A 138 -3.94 -0.94 8.63
N ARG A 139 -4.59 -1.04 7.46
CA ARG A 139 -5.21 -2.28 7.00
C ARG A 139 -4.20 -3.39 6.72
N LEU A 140 -3.04 -3.08 6.17
CA LEU A 140 -1.96 -4.07 6.00
C LEU A 140 -1.48 -4.64 7.34
N PHE A 141 -1.35 -3.82 8.39
CA PHE A 141 -1.05 -4.32 9.73
C PHE A 141 -2.17 -5.21 10.28
N ALA A 142 -3.44 -4.80 10.12
CA ALA A 142 -4.59 -5.57 10.57
C ALA A 142 -4.67 -6.94 9.86
N PHE A 143 -4.51 -6.95 8.54
CA PHE A 143 -4.60 -8.19 7.75
C PHE A 143 -3.39 -9.11 7.92
N ASP A 144 -2.16 -8.59 8.05
CA ASP A 144 -1.00 -9.43 8.41
C ASP A 144 -1.24 -10.16 9.74
N LYS A 145 -1.78 -9.47 10.74
CA LYS A 145 -2.18 -10.08 12.02
C LYS A 145 -3.25 -11.16 11.83
N MET A 146 -4.32 -10.87 11.09
CA MET A 146 -5.39 -11.84 10.82
C MET A 146 -4.87 -13.11 10.11
N LEU A 147 -3.96 -12.96 9.13
CA LEU A 147 -3.40 -14.08 8.40
C LEU A 147 -2.53 -15.00 9.29
N ARG A 148 -1.89 -14.44 10.32
CA ARG A 148 -1.06 -15.18 11.28
C ARG A 148 -1.86 -15.79 12.44
N ASP A 149 -3.06 -15.31 12.70
CA ASP A 149 -3.88 -15.76 13.82
C ASP A 149 -4.56 -17.10 13.50
N ALA A 150 -4.22 -18.15 14.25
CA ALA A 150 -4.78 -19.50 14.05
C ALA A 150 -6.28 -19.59 14.40
N SER A 151 -6.82 -18.63 15.16
CA SER A 151 -8.24 -18.59 15.53
C SER A 151 -9.14 -17.98 14.46
N VAL A 152 -8.57 -17.20 13.53
CA VAL A 152 -9.31 -16.59 12.42
C VAL A 152 -9.62 -17.65 11.36
N SER A 153 -10.87 -17.66 10.88
CA SER A 153 -11.36 -18.62 9.89
C SER A 153 -10.63 -18.50 8.55
N ASP A 154 -10.51 -19.62 7.81
CA ASP A 154 -9.91 -19.60 6.47
C ASP A 154 -10.70 -18.68 5.51
N ALA A 155 -12.02 -18.54 5.71
CA ALA A 155 -12.86 -17.65 4.92
C ALA A 155 -12.53 -16.16 5.16
N ASP A 156 -12.35 -15.73 6.40
CA ASP A 156 -11.93 -14.36 6.72
C ASP A 156 -10.48 -14.10 6.27
N LYS A 157 -9.61 -15.10 6.41
CA LYS A 157 -8.24 -15.05 5.88
C LYS A 157 -8.21 -14.92 4.36
N ALA A 158 -9.17 -15.49 3.64
CA ALA A 158 -9.25 -15.35 2.19
C ALA A 158 -9.45 -13.88 1.79
N ILE A 159 -10.36 -13.18 2.47
CA ILE A 159 -10.61 -11.75 2.26
C ILE A 159 -9.40 -10.91 2.67
N ALA A 160 -8.80 -11.21 3.83
CA ALA A 160 -7.59 -10.53 4.28
C ALA A 160 -6.41 -10.74 3.30
N LEU A 161 -6.26 -11.95 2.74
CA LEU A 161 -5.21 -12.25 1.77
C LEU A 161 -5.42 -11.49 0.47
N ALA A 162 -6.65 -11.46 -0.07
CA ALA A 162 -6.95 -10.68 -1.28
C ALA A 162 -6.63 -9.19 -1.07
N TRP A 163 -7.01 -8.62 0.07
CA TRP A 163 -6.64 -7.25 0.42
C TRP A 163 -5.13 -7.06 0.57
N VAL A 164 -4.40 -7.96 1.24
CA VAL A 164 -2.94 -7.88 1.37
C VAL A 164 -2.24 -7.87 0.02
N LEU A 165 -2.68 -8.72 -0.92
CA LEU A 165 -2.13 -8.77 -2.27
C LEU A 165 -2.36 -7.47 -3.02
N HIS A 166 -3.54 -6.89 -2.88
CA HIS A 166 -3.89 -5.63 -3.52
C HIS A 166 -3.12 -4.45 -2.90
N LEU A 167 -3.26 -4.24 -1.59
CA LEU A 167 -2.66 -3.12 -0.85
C LEU A 167 -1.13 -3.16 -0.91
N GLY A 168 -0.53 -4.35 -0.93
CA GLY A 168 0.91 -4.49 -1.14
C GLY A 168 1.37 -3.92 -2.47
N GLY A 169 0.53 -3.98 -3.52
CA GLY A 169 0.75 -3.25 -4.76
C GLY A 169 0.54 -1.75 -4.59
N ASP A 170 -0.61 -1.34 -4.04
CA ASP A 170 -1.01 0.07 -3.90
C ASP A 170 0.06 0.93 -3.23
N ILE A 171 0.54 0.51 -2.06
CA ILE A 171 1.50 1.33 -1.30
C ILE A 171 2.87 1.47 -1.97
N HIS A 172 3.14 0.68 -3.02
CA HIS A 172 4.33 0.83 -3.86
C HIS A 172 4.12 1.75 -5.07
N GLN A 173 2.87 2.07 -5.41
CA GLN A 173 2.52 3.13 -6.36
C GLN A 173 2.74 4.48 -5.66
N PRO A 174 3.74 5.29 -6.06
CA PRO A 174 4.13 6.48 -5.28
C PRO A 174 3.00 7.49 -5.00
N LEU A 175 2.03 7.62 -5.92
CA LEU A 175 0.89 8.53 -5.78
C LEU A 175 -0.19 8.03 -4.81
N HIS A 176 -0.15 6.77 -4.37
CA HIS A 176 -0.99 6.26 -3.27
C HIS A 176 -0.44 6.64 -1.89
N ALA A 177 0.74 7.25 -1.84
CA ALA A 177 1.41 7.65 -0.62
C ALA A 177 1.47 9.18 -0.43
N SER A 178 0.82 9.96 -1.29
CA SER A 178 1.11 11.38 -1.47
C SER A 178 -0.10 12.19 -1.90
N ALA A 179 -0.37 13.29 -1.18
CA ALA A 179 -1.29 14.33 -1.64
C ALA A 179 -0.57 15.68 -1.72
N ARG A 180 -0.34 16.18 -2.94
CA ARG A 180 0.35 17.46 -3.14
C ARG A 180 -0.63 18.61 -2.97
N VAL A 181 -0.31 19.51 -2.05
CA VAL A 181 -1.08 20.72 -1.73
C VAL A 181 -0.56 21.89 -2.55
N THR A 182 -1.46 22.52 -3.29
CA THR A 182 -1.17 23.72 -4.08
C THR A 182 -2.16 24.84 -3.71
N LYS A 183 -1.99 26.03 -4.30
CA LYS A 183 -3.01 27.09 -4.18
C LYS A 183 -4.33 26.70 -4.87
N PHE A 184 -4.28 25.82 -5.86
CA PHE A 184 -5.44 25.34 -6.60
C PHE A 184 -6.08 24.13 -5.92
N ASP A 185 -5.27 23.33 -5.23
CA ASP A 185 -5.67 22.10 -4.53
C ASP A 185 -5.33 22.21 -3.03
N PRO A 186 -6.03 23.07 -2.26
CA PRO A 186 -5.69 23.33 -0.86
C PRO A 186 -5.92 22.12 0.06
N LYS A 187 -6.68 21.12 -0.40
CA LYS A 187 -6.93 19.85 0.29
C LYS A 187 -6.06 18.70 -0.23
N GLY A 188 -5.06 19.00 -1.05
CA GLY A 188 -4.27 17.99 -1.75
C GLY A 188 -4.87 17.62 -3.11
N ASP A 189 -4.02 17.15 -4.01
CA ASP A 189 -4.35 16.80 -5.39
C ASP A 189 -4.88 15.36 -5.56
N GLN A 190 -5.25 14.71 -4.46
CA GLN A 190 -5.81 13.35 -4.39
C GLN A 190 -4.90 12.33 -5.10
N GLY A 191 -3.62 12.23 -4.71
CA GLY A 191 -2.68 11.34 -5.39
C GLY A 191 -2.42 11.74 -6.84
N GLY A 192 -2.47 13.02 -7.19
CA GLY A 192 -2.34 13.46 -8.58
C GLY A 192 -3.57 13.19 -9.46
N ASN A 193 -4.72 12.78 -8.90
CA ASN A 193 -5.97 12.69 -9.66
C ASN A 193 -6.45 14.06 -10.15
N LEU A 194 -6.16 15.13 -9.41
CA LEU A 194 -6.50 16.50 -9.81
C LEU A 194 -5.45 17.12 -10.76
N PHE A 195 -4.29 16.49 -10.93
CA PHE A 195 -3.28 16.93 -11.89
C PHE A 195 -3.55 16.32 -13.28
N MET A 196 -4.19 17.09 -14.16
CA MET A 196 -4.48 16.62 -15.52
C MET A 196 -3.26 16.74 -16.43
N LEU A 197 -2.99 15.71 -17.24
CA LEU A 197 -1.99 15.67 -18.32
C LEU A 197 -2.62 15.93 -19.70
N SER A 198 -3.94 15.84 -19.80
CA SER A 198 -4.69 16.17 -21.02
C SER A 198 -5.19 17.63 -20.99
N PRO A 199 -5.26 18.33 -22.13
CA PRO A 199 -5.78 19.70 -22.20
C PRO A 199 -7.19 19.86 -21.63
N LYS A 200 -7.51 21.08 -21.21
CA LYS A 200 -8.85 21.45 -20.74
C LYS A 200 -9.87 21.26 -21.88
N GLY A 201 -10.82 20.33 -21.70
CA GLY A 201 -11.81 19.98 -22.72
C GLY A 201 -11.64 18.59 -23.33
N ALA A 202 -10.57 17.86 -22.98
CA ALA A 202 -10.49 16.43 -23.26
C ALA A 202 -11.72 15.69 -22.68
N THR A 203 -12.32 14.78 -23.46
CA THR A 203 -13.52 14.05 -23.08
C THR A 203 -13.28 12.54 -23.16
N GLY A 204 -14.07 11.76 -22.41
CA GLY A 204 -13.95 10.30 -22.42
C GLY A 204 -12.52 9.83 -22.10
N ASN A 205 -12.01 8.94 -22.94
CA ASN A 205 -10.70 8.29 -22.79
C ASN A 205 -9.50 9.24 -22.98
N ASP A 206 -9.73 10.47 -23.48
CA ASP A 206 -8.67 11.47 -23.64
C ASP A 206 -8.30 12.15 -22.31
N ARG A 207 -9.11 11.96 -21.26
CA ARG A 207 -8.83 12.52 -19.93
C ARG A 207 -7.79 11.69 -19.21
N VAL A 208 -6.58 12.23 -19.09
CA VAL A 208 -5.47 11.56 -18.41
C VAL A 208 -5.08 12.35 -17.17
N SER A 209 -5.36 11.82 -15.97
CA SER A 209 -4.76 12.34 -14.74
C SER A 209 -3.35 11.80 -14.56
N LEU A 210 -2.54 12.46 -13.73
CA LEU A 210 -1.21 11.96 -13.37
C LEU A 210 -1.32 10.60 -12.67
N HIS A 211 -2.31 10.45 -11.78
CA HIS A 211 -2.59 9.18 -11.11
C HIS A 211 -2.82 8.05 -12.10
N TRP A 212 -3.82 8.21 -12.98
CA TRP A 212 -4.16 7.19 -13.97
C TRP A 212 -3.01 6.90 -14.94
N TYR A 213 -2.18 7.91 -15.26
CA TYR A 213 -0.98 7.71 -16.05
C TYR A 213 0.02 6.76 -15.38
N TRP A 214 0.24 6.92 -14.08
CA TRP A 214 1.12 6.05 -13.28
C TRP A 214 0.53 4.66 -13.10
N ASP A 215 -0.75 4.56 -12.81
CA ASP A 215 -1.44 3.28 -12.63
C ASP A 215 -1.32 2.36 -13.84
N SER A 216 -1.48 2.94 -15.03
CA SER A 216 -1.42 2.23 -16.32
C SER A 216 -0.04 2.26 -16.98
N ILE A 217 1.02 2.59 -16.24
CA ILE A 217 2.36 2.80 -16.81
C ILE A 217 2.88 1.57 -17.55
N VAL A 218 2.57 0.36 -17.10
CA VAL A 218 3.04 -0.88 -17.76
C VAL A 218 2.35 -1.04 -19.10
N GLY A 219 1.00 -1.01 -19.14
CA GLY A 219 0.24 -1.13 -20.38
C GLY A 219 0.56 -0.03 -21.39
N ARG A 220 0.90 1.18 -20.92
CA ARG A 220 1.36 2.29 -21.78
C ARG A 220 2.71 2.04 -22.44
N ASN A 221 3.64 1.40 -21.75
CA ASN A 221 5.01 1.17 -22.25
C ASN A 221 5.17 -0.18 -22.94
N ILE A 222 4.35 -1.16 -22.58
CA ILE A 222 4.36 -2.51 -23.15
C ILE A 222 2.90 -2.87 -23.50
N PRO A 223 2.31 -2.32 -24.57
CA PRO A 223 0.92 -2.62 -24.91
C PRO A 223 0.74 -4.10 -25.23
N ARG A 224 -0.45 -4.64 -24.93
CA ARG A 224 -0.82 -5.99 -25.39
C ARG A 224 -0.91 -6.00 -26.90
N VAL A 225 -0.41 -7.07 -27.50
CA VAL A 225 -0.50 -7.35 -28.93
C VAL A 225 -1.31 -8.63 -29.14
N ASN A 226 -2.13 -8.67 -30.19
CA ASN A 226 -2.94 -9.84 -30.57
C ASN A 226 -3.83 -10.39 -29.44
N ASP A 227 -4.40 -9.51 -28.61
CA ASP A 227 -5.25 -9.88 -27.47
C ASP A 227 -4.60 -10.91 -26.53
N ALA A 228 -3.27 -10.86 -26.39
CA ALA A 228 -2.51 -11.76 -25.54
C ALA A 228 -3.10 -11.84 -24.14
N CYS A 229 -3.42 -13.05 -23.70
CA CYS A 229 -3.92 -13.32 -22.37
C CYS A 229 -2.82 -13.11 -21.32
N ASP A 230 -3.21 -13.04 -20.05
CA ASP A 230 -2.30 -12.82 -18.92
C ASP A 230 -1.17 -13.84 -18.85
N SER A 231 -1.44 -15.10 -19.19
CA SER A 231 -0.44 -16.17 -19.17
C SER A 231 0.68 -15.98 -20.19
N ASP A 232 0.43 -15.26 -21.28
CA ASP A 232 1.41 -15.01 -22.33
C ASP A 232 2.10 -13.65 -22.11
N TYR A 233 1.35 -12.66 -21.63
CA TYR A 233 1.80 -11.28 -21.53
C TYR A 233 2.64 -10.99 -20.27
N LEU A 234 2.19 -11.45 -19.09
CA LEU A 234 2.78 -11.03 -17.81
C LEU A 234 4.11 -11.71 -17.47
N PRO A 235 4.33 -13.03 -17.70
CA PRO A 235 5.56 -13.70 -17.32
C PRO A 235 6.83 -13.08 -17.91
N ALA A 236 6.81 -12.72 -19.20
CA ALA A 236 7.96 -12.12 -19.87
C ALA A 236 8.32 -10.76 -19.26
N ILE A 237 7.32 -9.95 -18.92
CA ILE A 237 7.52 -8.63 -18.29
C ILE A 237 8.08 -8.80 -16.88
N ALA A 238 7.51 -9.70 -16.08
CA ALA A 238 8.01 -10.00 -14.73
C ALA A 238 9.45 -10.51 -14.75
N GLN A 239 9.81 -11.38 -15.70
CA GLN A 239 11.19 -11.85 -15.87
C GLN A 239 12.14 -10.70 -16.24
N GLN A 240 11.73 -9.77 -17.11
CA GLN A 240 12.54 -8.60 -17.44
C GLN A 240 12.73 -7.67 -16.24
N MET A 241 11.65 -7.39 -15.48
CA MET A 241 11.71 -6.57 -14.28
C MET A 241 12.62 -7.18 -13.21
N THR A 242 12.45 -8.47 -12.91
CA THR A 242 13.24 -9.18 -11.88
C THR A 242 14.70 -9.41 -12.30
N LYS A 243 14.99 -9.51 -13.61
CA LYS A 243 16.36 -9.52 -14.14
C LYS A 243 17.03 -8.15 -13.97
N LYS A 244 16.31 -7.06 -14.24
CA LYS A 244 16.83 -5.68 -14.10
C LYS A 244 17.02 -5.29 -12.63
N TYR A 245 16.09 -5.72 -11.79
CA TYR A 245 16.03 -5.43 -10.36
C TYR A 245 16.05 -6.72 -9.53
N PRO A 246 17.17 -7.46 -9.47
CA PRO A 246 17.21 -8.75 -8.78
C PRO A 246 17.02 -8.59 -7.27
N SER A 247 16.23 -9.50 -6.67
CA SER A 247 15.93 -9.50 -5.23
C SER A 247 17.17 -9.45 -4.34
N SER A 248 18.27 -10.07 -4.77
CA SER A 248 19.56 -10.07 -4.07
C SER A 248 20.12 -8.67 -3.81
N ARG A 249 19.84 -7.69 -4.68
CA ARG A 249 20.21 -6.27 -4.55
C ARG A 249 19.24 -5.47 -3.69
N MET A 250 18.02 -5.97 -3.49
CA MET A 250 16.96 -5.30 -2.74
C MET A 250 16.78 -5.83 -1.31
N ARG A 251 17.52 -6.87 -0.91
CA ARG A 251 17.41 -7.53 0.41
C ARG A 251 17.34 -6.56 1.60
N ASN A 252 18.18 -5.54 1.62
CA ASN A 252 18.23 -4.56 2.72
C ASN A 252 17.06 -3.57 2.71
N ARG A 253 16.38 -3.42 1.57
CA ARG A 253 15.22 -2.56 1.38
C ARG A 253 13.91 -3.29 1.65
N LEU A 254 13.91 -4.64 1.70
CA LEU A 254 12.66 -5.42 1.87
C LEU A 254 11.88 -5.01 3.13
N GLN A 255 12.54 -4.89 4.28
CA GLN A 255 11.94 -4.41 5.54
C GLN A 255 10.55 -5.03 5.81
N ILE A 256 10.49 -6.37 5.85
CA ILE A 256 9.22 -7.11 5.87
C ILE A 256 8.38 -6.73 7.08
N GLY A 257 7.08 -6.45 6.85
CA GLY A 257 6.13 -6.01 7.86
C GLY A 257 6.24 -4.54 8.27
N GLN A 258 7.19 -3.76 7.70
CA GLN A 258 7.32 -2.31 7.95
C GLN A 258 6.52 -1.52 6.91
N PHE A 259 5.18 -1.67 6.93
CA PHE A 259 4.28 -1.10 5.93
C PHE A 259 4.31 0.44 5.88
N ASP A 260 4.56 1.09 7.01
CA ASP A 260 4.81 2.53 7.10
C ASP A 260 6.11 2.94 6.39
N GLY A 261 7.17 2.13 6.52
CA GLY A 261 8.41 2.30 5.78
C GLY A 261 8.20 2.16 4.26
N TRP A 262 7.40 1.18 3.84
CA TRP A 262 7.06 0.98 2.43
C TRP A 262 6.30 2.18 1.86
N GLN A 263 5.30 2.69 2.60
CA GLN A 263 4.56 3.89 2.22
C GLN A 263 5.46 5.14 2.18
N GLN A 264 6.36 5.29 3.15
CA GLN A 264 7.29 6.43 3.22
C GLN A 264 8.24 6.47 2.02
N GLU A 265 8.66 5.30 1.50
CA GLU A 265 9.43 5.22 0.26
C GLU A 265 8.63 5.72 -0.95
N GLY A 266 7.36 5.30 -1.07
CA GLY A 266 6.43 5.80 -2.10
C GLY A 266 6.28 7.32 -2.03
N PHE A 267 6.06 7.87 -0.84
CA PHE A 267 5.96 9.30 -0.64
C PHE A 267 7.25 10.05 -1.01
N GLN A 268 8.41 9.51 -0.64
CA GLN A 268 9.69 10.13 -0.98
C GLN A 268 9.90 10.16 -2.50
N ILE A 269 9.52 9.10 -3.21
CA ILE A 269 9.55 9.07 -4.67
C ILE A 269 8.61 10.14 -5.23
N ALA A 270 7.34 10.15 -4.80
CA ALA A 270 6.33 11.09 -5.29
C ALA A 270 6.76 12.55 -5.12
N SER A 271 7.13 12.92 -3.90
CA SER A 271 7.46 14.30 -3.55
C SER A 271 8.77 14.82 -4.19
N THR A 272 9.66 13.93 -4.65
CA THR A 272 10.97 14.33 -5.21
C THR A 272 11.13 14.08 -6.70
N LYS A 273 10.33 13.19 -7.30
CA LYS A 273 10.49 12.75 -8.69
C LYS A 273 9.26 12.98 -9.57
N LEU A 274 8.06 12.97 -9.00
CA LEU A 274 6.83 12.90 -9.81
C LEU A 274 6.29 14.26 -10.21
N TYR A 275 6.73 15.34 -9.58
CA TYR A 275 6.32 16.71 -9.91
C TYR A 275 7.52 17.58 -10.28
N PRO A 276 8.35 17.20 -11.27
CA PRO A 276 9.44 18.05 -11.73
C PRO A 276 8.86 19.30 -12.41
N ALA A 277 9.62 20.40 -12.43
CA ALA A 277 9.20 21.63 -13.10
C ALA A 277 8.85 21.45 -14.61
N SER A 278 9.36 20.40 -15.24
CA SER A 278 9.04 20.04 -16.62
C SER A 278 7.65 19.40 -16.80
N LEU A 279 7.02 18.93 -15.72
CA LEU A 279 5.67 18.38 -15.75
C LEU A 279 4.66 19.52 -15.60
N LYS A 280 3.79 19.67 -16.59
CA LYS A 280 2.84 20.79 -16.65
C LYS A 280 1.41 20.28 -16.71
N PHE A 281 0.52 21.03 -16.07
CA PHE A 281 -0.90 20.78 -16.14
C PHE A 281 -1.39 20.95 -17.58
N GLY A 282 -2.18 20.00 -18.06
CA GLY A 282 -2.77 20.01 -19.40
C GLY A 282 -1.83 19.60 -20.53
N GLU A 283 -0.61 19.17 -20.22
CA GLU A 283 0.38 18.70 -21.19
C GLU A 283 0.82 17.26 -20.90
N MET A 284 0.92 16.45 -21.96
CA MET A 284 1.47 15.10 -21.81
C MET A 284 2.95 15.17 -21.39
N PRO A 285 3.44 14.24 -20.55
CA PRO A 285 4.82 14.29 -20.07
C PRO A 285 5.85 14.15 -21.19
N SER A 286 7.03 14.74 -20.99
CA SER A 286 8.17 14.58 -21.90
C SER A 286 8.69 13.14 -21.93
N GLU A 287 9.40 12.75 -23.00
CA GLU A 287 10.01 11.41 -23.10
C GLU A 287 10.93 11.07 -21.92
N ASN A 288 11.66 12.05 -21.41
CA ASN A 288 12.49 11.87 -20.22
C ASN A 288 11.65 11.52 -18.97
N TYR A 289 10.50 12.16 -18.81
CA TYR A 289 9.58 11.83 -17.73
C TYR A 289 9.00 10.42 -17.91
N LYS A 290 8.57 10.07 -19.14
CA LYS A 290 8.02 8.74 -19.44
C LYS A 290 9.01 7.64 -19.10
N LYS A 291 10.28 7.79 -19.52
CA LYS A 291 11.36 6.85 -19.22
C LYS A 291 11.61 6.72 -17.71
N MET A 292 11.73 7.85 -17.02
CA MET A 292 11.93 7.87 -15.56
C MET A 292 10.76 7.21 -14.82
N ALA A 293 9.52 7.54 -15.18
CA ALA A 293 8.33 6.98 -14.56
C ALA A 293 8.26 5.46 -14.74
N PHE A 294 8.55 4.97 -15.96
CA PHE A 294 8.56 3.55 -16.22
C PHE A 294 9.70 2.82 -15.49
N GLU A 295 10.91 3.39 -15.42
CA GLU A 295 12.02 2.82 -14.65
C GLU A 295 11.69 2.70 -13.15
N ILE A 296 11.10 3.74 -12.57
CA ILE A 296 10.64 3.72 -11.17
C ILE A 296 9.55 2.67 -10.96
N ALA A 297 8.56 2.61 -11.86
CA ALA A 297 7.47 1.65 -11.75
C ALA A 297 7.96 0.20 -11.81
N GLN A 298 8.87 -0.12 -12.73
CA GLN A 298 9.49 -1.45 -12.80
C GLN A 298 10.20 -1.83 -11.50
N GLU A 299 10.93 -0.88 -10.89
CA GLU A 299 11.61 -1.11 -9.61
C GLU A 299 10.61 -1.35 -8.47
N GLN A 300 9.56 -0.54 -8.39
CA GLN A 300 8.55 -0.60 -7.34
C GLN A 300 7.67 -1.85 -7.44
N ILE A 301 7.27 -2.26 -8.64
CA ILE A 301 6.53 -3.52 -8.88
C ILE A 301 7.38 -4.74 -8.49
N ALA A 302 8.67 -4.75 -8.86
CA ALA A 302 9.58 -5.83 -8.46
C ALA A 302 9.75 -5.88 -6.93
N LEU A 303 9.97 -4.72 -6.30
CA LEU A 303 10.12 -4.61 -4.84
C LEU A 303 8.85 -5.04 -4.10
N ALA A 304 7.67 -4.64 -4.58
CA ALA A 304 6.38 -5.05 -4.03
C ALA A 304 6.21 -6.57 -4.08
N GLY A 305 6.52 -7.19 -5.23
CA GLY A 305 6.45 -8.63 -5.40
C GLY A 305 7.42 -9.37 -4.46
N TYR A 306 8.65 -8.88 -4.29
CA TYR A 306 9.60 -9.47 -3.36
C TYR A 306 9.18 -9.35 -1.90
N ARG A 307 8.65 -8.19 -1.51
CA ARG A 307 8.12 -7.94 -0.16
C ARG A 307 6.96 -8.86 0.15
N LEU A 308 5.98 -8.96 -0.75
CA LEU A 308 4.82 -9.84 -0.59
C LEU A 308 5.22 -11.32 -0.57
N GLY A 309 6.06 -11.75 -1.50
CA GLY A 309 6.49 -13.15 -1.56
C GLY A 309 7.22 -13.60 -0.29
N GLU A 310 8.12 -12.76 0.22
CA GLU A 310 8.86 -13.03 1.47
C GLU A 310 7.94 -12.95 2.70
N MET A 311 7.00 -11.99 2.74
CA MET A 311 6.01 -11.90 3.80
C MET A 311 5.11 -13.14 3.85
N LEU A 312 4.61 -13.60 2.71
CA LEU A 312 3.76 -14.78 2.60
C LEU A 312 4.53 -16.07 2.89
N ASN A 313 5.83 -16.13 2.57
CA ASN A 313 6.70 -17.20 3.05
C ASN A 313 6.78 -17.24 4.58
N GLN A 314 6.84 -16.09 5.25
CA GLN A 314 6.85 -16.04 6.72
C GLN A 314 5.50 -16.41 7.33
N ILE A 315 4.40 -16.04 6.68
CA ILE A 315 3.04 -16.36 7.16
C ILE A 315 2.75 -17.86 6.96
N PHE A 316 3.02 -18.40 5.77
CA PHE A 316 2.55 -19.73 5.37
C PHE A 316 3.63 -20.81 5.24
N GLY A 317 4.91 -20.45 5.30
CA GLY A 317 6.04 -21.37 5.12
C GLY A 317 6.37 -22.27 6.32
N GLY A 318 5.54 -22.29 7.37
CA GLY A 318 5.67 -23.24 8.48
C GLY A 318 6.83 -23.01 9.46
N GLY A 319 7.46 -21.83 9.43
CA GLY A 319 8.56 -21.49 10.33
C GLY A 319 8.15 -20.60 11.50
N GLN A 320 7.75 -21.19 12.64
CA GLN A 320 7.72 -20.46 13.92
C GLN A 320 9.08 -19.80 14.27
N THR A 321 10.16 -20.18 13.59
CA THR A 321 11.53 -19.71 13.83
C THR A 321 11.88 -18.35 13.17
N THR A 322 11.12 -17.86 12.17
CA THR A 322 11.44 -16.58 11.49
C THR A 322 10.62 -15.39 11.99
N ILE A 323 9.35 -15.57 12.34
CA ILE A 323 8.52 -14.51 12.93
C ILE A 323 9.11 -14.09 14.29
N ALA A 324 9.45 -15.04 15.15
CA ALA A 324 10.13 -14.76 16.40
C ALA A 324 11.54 -14.15 16.16
N GLY A 325 12.17 -14.38 15.01
CA GLY A 325 13.46 -13.77 14.63
C GLY A 325 13.32 -12.34 14.12
N GLN A 326 12.24 -12.01 13.42
CA GLN A 326 11.95 -10.68 12.88
C GLN A 326 11.25 -9.77 13.89
N LEU A 327 10.32 -10.30 14.69
CA LEU A 327 9.84 -9.64 15.90
C LEU A 327 11.00 -9.41 16.88
N ARG A 328 11.91 -10.38 17.05
CA ARG A 328 13.17 -10.14 17.79
C ARG A 328 14.03 -9.07 17.14
N LYS A 329 14.14 -8.99 15.81
CA LYS A 329 14.93 -7.94 15.16
C LYS A 329 14.29 -6.56 15.34
N TYR A 330 12.98 -6.46 15.19
CA TYR A 330 12.21 -5.25 15.49
C TYR A 330 12.33 -4.85 16.97
N GLU A 331 12.26 -5.82 17.87
CA GLU A 331 12.49 -5.66 19.31
C GLU A 331 13.94 -5.24 19.60
N ILE A 332 14.94 -5.81 18.93
CA ILE A 332 16.35 -5.45 19.08
C ILE A 332 16.60 -4.05 18.55
N ASP A 333 16.05 -3.66 17.39
CA ASP A 333 16.24 -2.35 16.80
C ASP A 333 15.53 -1.25 17.62
N SER A 334 14.31 -1.51 18.11
CA SER A 334 13.61 -0.62 19.03
C SER A 334 14.31 -0.54 20.39
N THR A 335 14.79 -1.66 20.95
CA THR A 335 15.56 -1.70 22.21
C THR A 335 16.90 -0.99 22.08
N LYS A 336 17.61 -1.14 20.95
CA LYS A 336 18.88 -0.45 20.68
C LYS A 336 18.67 1.05 20.62
N GLN A 337 17.67 1.50 19.88
CA GLN A 337 17.30 2.91 19.80
C GLN A 337 16.79 3.48 21.14
N ALA A 338 16.13 2.67 21.95
CA ALA A 338 15.71 3.04 23.30
C ALA A 338 16.92 3.21 24.22
N LYS A 339 17.87 2.28 24.17
CA LYS A 339 19.12 2.33 24.93
C LYS A 339 19.97 3.56 24.56
N GLU A 340 20.06 3.89 23.27
CA GLU A 340 20.74 5.10 22.78
C GLU A 340 20.07 6.40 23.25
N SER A 341 18.75 6.36 23.53
CA SER A 341 17.97 7.51 24.01
C SER A 341 17.68 7.48 25.52
N SER A 342 18.28 6.53 26.27
CA SER A 342 18.02 6.31 27.71
C SER A 342 16.54 6.08 28.06
N SER A 343 15.77 5.54 27.11
CA SER A 343 14.35 5.21 27.25
C SER A 343 14.15 3.81 27.85
N VAL A 344 13.09 3.62 28.64
CA VAL A 344 12.67 2.30 29.15
C VAL A 344 11.49 1.78 28.33
N ILE A 345 11.59 0.54 27.83
CA ILE A 345 10.47 -0.15 27.17
C ILE A 345 10.17 -1.44 27.94
N GLY A 346 8.92 -1.62 28.35
CA GLY A 346 8.41 -2.82 29.00
C GLY A 346 8.44 -4.03 28.07
N GLN A 347 8.32 -5.23 28.65
CA GLN A 347 8.49 -6.47 27.89
C GLN A 347 7.26 -6.82 27.02
N GLY A 348 6.12 -6.16 27.21
CA GLY A 348 4.89 -6.41 26.46
C GLY A 348 5.01 -6.00 24.98
N GLU A 349 4.40 -6.77 24.07
CA GLU A 349 4.38 -6.47 22.63
C GLU A 349 3.76 -5.10 22.32
N ASN A 350 2.74 -4.71 23.10
CA ASN A 350 2.05 -3.44 22.97
C ASN A 350 2.91 -2.23 23.44
N ASP A 351 3.79 -2.43 24.42
CA ASP A 351 4.67 -1.36 24.95
C ASP A 351 5.67 -0.87 23.90
N LYS A 352 6.23 -1.82 23.13
CA LYS A 352 7.21 -1.55 22.06
C LYS A 352 6.58 -0.78 20.91
N TRP A 353 5.36 -1.17 20.51
CA TRP A 353 4.61 -0.48 19.47
C TRP A 353 4.18 0.93 19.90
N ILE A 354 3.71 1.08 21.14
CA ILE A 354 3.31 2.39 21.69
C ILE A 354 4.54 3.31 21.71
N TRP A 355 5.68 2.82 22.21
CA TRP A 355 6.92 3.59 22.26
C TRP A 355 7.36 4.07 20.88
N PHE A 356 7.32 3.19 19.87
CA PHE A 356 7.70 3.53 18.51
C PHE A 356 6.75 4.56 17.89
N LYS A 357 5.43 4.38 18.03
CA LYS A 357 4.44 5.37 17.55
C LYS A 357 4.67 6.73 18.18
N ILE A 358 4.88 6.81 19.49
CA ILE A 358 5.16 8.08 20.16
C ILE A 358 6.44 8.71 19.59
N LYS A 359 7.51 7.93 19.44
CA LYS A 359 8.78 8.43 18.93
C LYS A 359 8.66 8.94 17.49
N ALA A 360 7.98 8.20 16.61
CA ALA A 360 7.74 8.60 15.23
C ALA A 360 6.89 9.88 15.14
N THR A 361 5.82 9.97 15.94
CA THR A 361 4.92 11.13 15.94
C THR A 361 5.60 12.38 16.51
N LEU A 362 6.37 12.24 17.59
CA LEU A 362 7.15 13.35 18.15
C LEU A 362 8.27 13.81 17.20
N ALA A 363 8.95 12.89 16.50
CA ALA A 363 9.99 13.23 15.52
C ALA A 363 9.43 13.97 14.29
N LYS A 364 8.19 13.68 13.89
CA LYS A 364 7.48 14.37 12.79
C LYS A 364 6.95 15.75 13.20
N THR A 365 6.91 16.07 14.48
CA THR A 365 6.37 17.33 15.00
C THR A 365 7.48 18.38 15.11
N SER A 366 7.42 19.41 14.28
CA SER A 366 8.43 20.50 14.21
C SER A 366 8.63 21.23 15.54
N ASP A 367 7.61 21.28 16.40
CA ASP A 367 7.66 21.89 17.72
C ASP A 367 8.67 21.21 18.67
N PHE A 368 9.16 19.99 18.37
CA PHE A 368 10.09 19.26 19.26
C PHE A 368 11.54 19.21 18.78
N ARG A 369 11.91 19.96 17.73
CA ARG A 369 13.29 19.95 17.19
C ARG A 369 14.37 20.31 18.22
N ASP A 370 14.04 21.15 19.19
CA ASP A 370 14.92 21.58 20.29
C ASP A 370 14.60 20.89 21.63
N ALA A 371 13.64 19.95 21.65
CA ALA A 371 13.19 19.30 22.88
C ALA A 371 14.01 18.02 23.14
N THR A 372 14.35 17.77 24.40
CA THR A 372 14.99 16.52 24.84
C THR A 372 13.94 15.68 25.53
N ILE A 373 13.09 15.01 24.76
CA ILE A 373 11.99 14.17 25.28
C ILE A 373 12.45 12.71 25.27
N VAL A 374 12.51 12.12 26.46
CA VAL A 374 12.69 10.68 26.68
C VAL A 374 11.30 10.08 26.89
N ILE A 375 11.05 8.96 26.22
CA ILE A 375 9.75 8.27 26.23
C ILE A 375 9.99 6.94 26.93
N ASP A 376 9.32 6.70 28.04
CA ASP A 376 9.22 5.34 28.58
C ASP A 376 7.83 4.78 28.35
N VAL A 377 7.76 3.47 28.12
CA VAL A 377 6.49 2.76 28.05
C VAL A 377 6.61 1.46 28.81
N GLU A 378 5.72 1.22 29.78
CA GLU A 378 5.67 -0.03 30.53
C GLU A 378 4.22 -0.36 30.89
N ASN A 379 3.76 -1.57 30.58
CA ASN A 379 2.40 -2.04 30.85
C ASN A 379 1.31 -1.09 30.29
N ASN A 380 1.53 -0.58 29.08
CA ASN A 380 0.76 0.44 28.36
C ASN A 380 0.71 1.82 29.07
N VAL A 381 1.57 2.06 30.06
CA VAL A 381 1.70 3.36 30.73
C VAL A 381 2.89 4.09 30.13
N VAL A 382 2.64 5.29 29.62
CA VAL A 382 3.66 6.14 29.02
C VAL A 382 4.18 7.13 30.05
N THR A 383 5.50 7.29 30.15
CA THR A 383 6.11 8.37 30.94
C THR A 383 6.95 9.25 30.03
N LEU A 384 6.60 10.54 29.95
CA LEU A 384 7.39 11.53 29.21
C LEU A 384 8.31 12.27 30.18
N ARG A 385 9.63 12.19 29.95
CA ARG A 385 10.66 12.83 30.78
C ARG A 385 11.58 13.71 29.95
N GLY A 386 12.26 14.65 30.60
CA GLY A 386 13.23 15.54 29.96
C GLY A 386 12.74 16.98 29.88
N THR A 387 13.12 17.71 28.83
CA THR A 387 12.96 19.17 28.79
C THR A 387 12.34 19.67 27.51
N VAL A 388 11.48 20.68 27.65
CA VAL A 388 10.89 21.45 26.56
C VAL A 388 11.13 22.95 26.79
N ALA A 389 11.20 23.74 25.72
CA ALA A 389 11.49 25.16 25.80
C ALA A 389 10.27 26.00 26.24
N LYS A 390 9.04 25.51 26.02
CA LYS A 390 7.80 26.21 26.32
C LYS A 390 6.74 25.28 26.93
N THR A 391 5.88 25.82 27.80
CA THR A 391 4.71 25.10 28.33
C THR A 391 3.80 24.59 27.22
N GLN A 392 3.69 25.32 26.10
CA GLN A 392 2.91 24.90 24.93
C GLN A 392 3.43 23.61 24.29
N GLN A 393 4.75 23.40 24.26
CA GLN A 393 5.35 22.15 23.77
C GLN A 393 5.01 20.99 24.72
N MET A 394 5.03 21.21 26.04
CA MET A 394 4.61 20.20 27.00
C MET A 394 3.15 19.77 26.77
N VAL A 395 2.24 20.74 26.64
CA VAL A 395 0.81 20.47 26.38
C VAL A 395 0.63 19.71 25.08
N LYS A 396 1.33 20.13 24.01
CA LYS A 396 1.29 19.46 22.70
C LYS A 396 1.80 18.02 22.78
N ALA A 397 2.90 17.78 23.50
CA ALA A 397 3.47 16.44 23.65
C ALA A 397 2.48 15.52 24.36
N LEU A 398 1.82 16.00 25.42
CA LEU A 398 0.80 15.23 26.11
C LEU A 398 -0.43 14.97 25.24
N GLN A 399 -0.89 15.96 24.47
CA GLN A 399 -2.02 15.77 23.58
C GLN A 399 -1.72 14.69 22.54
N VAL A 400 -0.60 14.82 21.83
CA VAL A 400 -0.16 13.87 20.79
C VAL A 400 -0.03 12.46 21.35
N VAL A 401 0.50 12.33 22.57
CA VAL A 401 0.67 11.01 23.19
C VAL A 401 -0.66 10.43 23.66
N ASN A 402 -1.58 11.23 24.19
CA ASN A 402 -2.91 10.73 24.59
C ASN A 402 -3.78 10.29 23.40
N GLU A 403 -3.49 10.75 22.18
CA GLU A 403 -4.19 10.35 20.96
C GLU A 403 -3.71 8.99 20.41
N ILE A 404 -2.66 8.39 20.99
CA ILE A 404 -2.16 7.08 20.55
C ILE A 404 -2.96 5.96 21.23
N GLU A 405 -3.62 5.16 20.40
CA GLU A 405 -4.44 4.02 20.82
C GLU A 405 -3.66 3.01 21.67
N GLY A 406 -4.32 2.36 22.63
CA GLY A 406 -3.73 1.31 23.46
C GLY A 406 -2.98 1.80 24.70
N ILE A 407 -2.81 3.13 24.88
CA ILE A 407 -2.26 3.73 26.10
C ILE A 407 -3.30 3.69 27.22
N LYS A 408 -2.91 3.16 28.38
CA LYS A 408 -3.75 3.16 29.59
C LYS A 408 -3.63 4.44 30.40
N GLN A 409 -2.44 5.03 30.42
CA GLN A 409 -2.15 6.23 31.21
C GLN A 409 -0.92 6.97 30.66
N VAL A 410 -0.93 8.30 30.74
CA VAL A 410 0.22 9.15 30.44
C VAL A 410 0.69 9.87 31.71
N LYS A 411 1.96 9.68 32.09
CA LYS A 411 2.64 10.36 33.18
C LYS A 411 3.53 11.46 32.61
N ASN A 412 3.27 12.70 33.01
CA ASN A 412 4.05 13.86 32.59
C ASN A 412 5.12 14.20 33.63
N LEU A 413 6.39 14.09 33.26
CA LEU A 413 7.54 14.54 34.04
C LEU A 413 8.44 15.49 33.23
N LEU A 414 7.93 16.08 32.15
CA LEU A 414 8.64 17.08 31.36
C LEU A 414 8.85 18.35 32.20
N LYS A 415 10.00 18.99 32.04
CA LYS A 415 10.31 20.29 32.65
C LYS A 415 10.36 21.37 31.57
N VAL A 416 9.75 22.52 31.85
CA VAL A 416 9.90 23.70 31.00
C VAL A 416 11.20 24.41 31.38
N LEU A 417 12.17 24.42 30.46
CA LEU A 417 13.42 25.17 30.60
C LEU A 417 13.52 26.18 29.46
N PRO A 418 13.23 27.47 29.69
CA PRO A 418 13.39 28.51 28.69
C PRO A 418 14.86 28.61 28.25
N ARG A 419 15.13 28.81 26.95
CA ARG A 419 16.50 29.09 26.48
C ARG A 419 17.01 30.36 27.17
N ILE A 420 18.12 30.25 27.89
CA ILE A 420 18.96 31.40 28.20
C ILE A 420 19.60 31.81 26.87
N ALA A 421 19.34 33.04 26.41
CA ALA A 421 19.99 33.57 25.22
C ALA A 421 21.51 33.50 25.41
N LYS A 422 22.19 32.73 24.56
CA LYS A 422 23.64 32.87 24.43
C LYS A 422 23.86 34.20 23.70
N ASN A 423 24.41 35.18 24.42
CA ASN A 423 24.94 36.41 23.84
C ASN A 423 26.08 36.10 22.87
#